data_AF-A0A376KU49-F1
#
_entry.id   AF-A0A376KU49-F1
#
_cell.length_a   1.000
_cell.length_b   1.000
_cell.length_c   1.000
_cell.angle_alpha   90.00
_cell.angle_beta   90.00
_cell.angle_gamma   90.00
#
_symmetry.space_group_name_H-M   'P 1'
#
loop_
_entity.id
_entity.type
_entity.pdbx_description
1 polymer ?
#
loop_
_entity_poly.entity_id
_entity_poly.type
_entity_poly.pdbx_seq_one_letter_code
_entity_poly.pdbx_strand_id
1 'polypeptide(L)'
;MACTRPLNAYQMPSGKIFFTPSRGAKFIQLPCGQCIGCRLAHSRDWATRCVHEAHMHDYNCFITLTYSPEYLPEGGTLVRKHFTDFMKRLRFELSKLDISIRFFGCGEYGSKLERPHYHAIIFGYDFPDKTLYKAGRFNLYRSALLERCWTFGWSIVAAFSFESAAYVARYCVKKVTGSRASEHYGHRLPEFSAMSNRPGIGYNFFYGILR
;
A
#
# COMPACT_ATOMS: atom_id res chain seq x y z
N MET A 1 -4.44 8.45 18.16
CA MET A 1 -5.36 7.78 19.11
C MET A 1 -4.60 6.70 19.84
N ALA A 2 -4.78 6.58 21.15
CA ALA A 2 -4.15 5.54 21.94
C ALA A 2 -4.76 4.16 21.65
N CYS A 3 -4.00 3.10 21.92
CA CYS A 3 -4.49 1.72 21.87
C CYS A 3 -5.50 1.50 23.01
N THR A 4 -6.69 0.95 22.70
CA THR A 4 -7.74 0.76 23.71
C THR A 4 -7.60 -0.53 24.52
N ARG A 5 -6.81 -1.50 24.04
CA ARG A 5 -6.60 -2.80 24.69
C ARG A 5 -5.14 -3.26 24.53
N PRO A 6 -4.16 -2.59 25.13
CA PRO A 6 -2.75 -2.97 24.99
C PRO A 6 -2.49 -4.41 25.47
N LEU A 7 -1.52 -5.08 24.84
CA LEU A 7 -1.10 -6.42 25.20
C LEU A 7 0.01 -6.34 26.25
N ASN A 8 -0.11 -7.12 27.32
CA ASN A 8 0.95 -7.29 28.30
C ASN A 8 2.06 -8.16 27.70
N ALA A 9 3.30 -7.68 27.78
CA ALA A 9 4.47 -8.40 27.28
C ALA A 9 5.68 -8.17 28.17
N TYR A 10 6.72 -8.99 27.98
CA TYR A 10 7.93 -9.00 28.80
C TYR A 10 9.14 -9.02 27.86
N GLN A 11 9.98 -7.98 27.94
CA GLN A 11 11.13 -7.78 27.06
C GLN A 11 12.44 -8.10 27.80
N MET A 12 13.25 -8.99 27.24
CA MET A 12 14.60 -9.26 27.73
C MET A 12 15.57 -8.12 27.35
N PRO A 13 16.73 -7.97 28.03
CA PRO A 13 17.78 -7.05 27.62
C PRO A 13 18.26 -7.25 26.17
N SER A 14 18.16 -8.48 25.64
CA SER A 14 18.45 -8.81 24.23
C SER A 14 17.43 -8.27 23.22
N GLY A 15 16.29 -7.73 23.70
CA GLY A 15 15.18 -7.26 22.87
C GLY A 15 14.11 -8.31 22.57
N LYS A 16 14.33 -9.60 22.91
CA LYS A 16 13.33 -10.67 22.72
C LYS A 16 12.09 -10.44 23.57
N ILE A 17 10.91 -10.65 22.98
CA ILE A 17 9.60 -10.39 23.59
C ILE A 17 8.89 -11.71 23.90
N PHE A 18 8.33 -11.80 25.11
CA PHE A 18 7.47 -12.90 25.59
C PHE A 18 6.11 -12.36 26.02
N PHE A 19 5.05 -13.16 25.88
CA PHE A 19 3.69 -12.81 26.34
C PHE A 19 3.35 -13.42 27.71
N THR A 20 4.30 -14.13 28.31
CA THR A 20 4.22 -14.68 29.65
C THR A 20 5.35 -14.13 30.52
N PRO A 21 5.14 -13.96 31.84
CA PRO A 21 6.18 -13.49 32.75
C PRO A 21 7.45 -14.33 32.62
N SER A 22 8.59 -13.67 32.40
CA SER A 22 9.88 -14.32 32.19
C SER A 22 10.91 -13.71 33.14
N ARG A 23 11.69 -14.57 33.82
CA ARG A 23 12.70 -14.11 34.78
C ARG A 23 13.74 -13.23 34.08
N GLY A 24 14.00 -12.04 34.62
CA GLY A 24 14.93 -11.07 34.06
C GLY A 24 14.40 -10.24 32.89
N ALA A 25 13.12 -10.39 32.51
CA ALA A 25 12.48 -9.56 31.50
C ALA A 25 11.70 -8.39 32.12
N LYS A 26 11.76 -7.23 31.48
CA LYS A 26 11.02 -6.02 31.88
C LYS A 26 9.59 -6.07 31.36
N PHE A 27 8.61 -5.79 32.21
CA PHE A 27 7.23 -5.61 31.80
C PHE A 27 7.07 -4.42 30.86
N ILE A 28 6.39 -4.63 29.74
CA ILE A 28 6.04 -3.60 28.75
C ILE A 28 4.61 -3.80 28.25
N GLN A 29 4.03 -2.74 27.70
CA GLN A 29 2.75 -2.81 26.99
C GLN A 29 2.96 -2.59 25.50
N LEU A 30 2.43 -3.51 24.70
CA LEU A 30 2.49 -3.45 23.24
C LEU A 30 1.13 -3.06 22.65
N PRO A 31 1.10 -2.35 21.52
CA PRO A 31 -0.15 -2.09 20.80
C PRO A 31 -0.80 -3.41 20.36
N CYS A 32 -2.12 -3.53 20.49
CA CYS A 32 -2.83 -4.76 20.09
C CYS A 32 -2.89 -5.02 18.59
N GLY A 33 -2.63 -4.01 17.76
CA GLY A 33 -2.73 -4.12 16.31
C GLY A 33 -4.16 -4.20 15.75
N GLN A 34 -5.19 -4.39 16.59
CA GLN A 34 -6.57 -4.64 16.14
C GLN A 34 -7.51 -3.44 16.35
N CYS A 35 -7.35 -2.70 17.45
CA CYS A 35 -8.24 -1.57 17.74
C CYS A 35 -8.10 -0.45 16.69
N ILE A 36 -9.12 0.39 16.56
CA ILE A 36 -9.12 1.49 15.58
C ILE A 36 -7.92 2.43 15.76
N GLY A 37 -7.49 2.68 17.01
CA GLY A 37 -6.30 3.46 17.31
C GLY A 37 -5.02 2.84 16.73
N CYS A 38 -4.82 1.53 16.91
CA CYS A 38 -3.69 0.81 16.34
C CYS A 38 -3.74 0.75 14.81
N ARG A 39 -4.92 0.53 14.21
CA ARG A 39 -5.06 0.48 12.75
C ARG A 39 -4.81 1.84 12.09
N LEU A 40 -5.27 2.93 12.72
CA LEU A 40 -4.98 4.29 12.27
C LEU A 40 -3.51 4.68 12.46
N ALA A 41 -2.89 4.27 13.58
CA ALA A 41 -1.46 4.45 13.80
C ALA A 41 -0.64 3.72 12.72
N HIS A 42 -0.96 2.46 12.45
CA HIS A 42 -0.28 1.68 11.42
C HIS A 42 -0.44 2.29 10.02
N SER A 43 -1.65 2.76 9.69
CA SER A 43 -1.91 3.50 8.45
C SER A 43 -1.04 4.77 8.35
N ARG A 44 -0.92 5.54 9.44
CA ARG A 44 -0.07 6.73 9.50
C ARG A 44 1.41 6.40 9.34
N ASP A 45 1.89 5.33 9.98
CA ASP A 45 3.29 4.91 9.88
C ASP A 45 3.65 4.56 8.44
N TRP A 46 2.76 3.85 7.73
CA TRP A 46 2.95 3.56 6.31
C TRP A 46 2.91 4.81 5.43
N ALA A 47 1.99 5.74 5.68
CA ALA A 47 1.94 7.01 4.96
C ALA A 47 3.26 7.79 5.14
N THR A 48 3.77 7.83 6.38
CA THR A 48 5.04 8.47 6.74
C THR A 48 6.22 7.83 6.01
N ARG A 49 6.29 6.49 5.98
CA ARG A 49 7.30 5.77 5.20
C ARG A 49 7.23 6.09 3.70
N CYS A 50 6.04 6.18 3.14
CA CYS A 50 5.86 6.53 1.72
C CYS A 50 6.31 7.96 1.43
N VAL A 51 6.05 8.91 2.34
CA VAL A 51 6.50 10.29 2.21
C VAL A 51 8.03 10.37 2.29
N HIS A 52 8.64 9.64 3.21
CA HIS A 52 10.10 9.57 3.31
C HIS A 52 10.73 8.90 2.09
N GLU A 53 10.14 7.82 1.58
CA GLU A 53 10.57 7.20 0.33
C GLU A 53 10.46 8.20 -0.83
N ALA A 54 9.34 8.91 -0.97
CA ALA A 54 9.14 9.88 -2.05
C ALA A 54 10.19 11.00 -2.08
N HIS A 55 10.69 11.45 -0.92
CA HIS A 55 11.77 12.44 -0.86
C HIS A 55 13.12 11.92 -1.39
N MET A 56 13.29 10.60 -1.57
CA MET A 56 14.49 10.00 -2.13
C MET A 56 14.46 9.92 -3.66
N HIS A 57 13.39 10.42 -4.30
CA HIS A 57 13.19 10.34 -5.75
C HIS A 57 12.69 11.68 -6.29
N ASP A 58 13.20 12.08 -7.46
CA ASP A 58 12.78 13.33 -8.12
C ASP A 58 11.33 13.31 -8.59
N TYR A 59 10.86 12.11 -9.00
CA TYR A 59 9.53 11.91 -9.56
C TYR A 59 8.77 10.82 -8.82
N ASN A 60 7.52 11.13 -8.49
CA ASN A 60 6.63 10.21 -7.81
C ASN A 60 5.20 10.41 -8.34
N CYS A 61 4.45 9.32 -8.50
CA CYS A 61 3.05 9.42 -8.90
C CYS A 61 2.17 8.42 -8.16
N PHE A 62 0.88 8.73 -8.12
CA PHE A 62 -0.15 7.84 -7.61
C PHE A 62 -0.92 7.24 -8.79
N ILE A 63 -1.12 5.93 -8.78
CA ILE A 63 -1.89 5.24 -9.80
C ILE A 63 -3.07 4.50 -9.21
N THR A 64 -4.15 4.47 -9.98
CA THR A 64 -5.34 3.65 -9.71
C THR A 64 -5.57 2.73 -10.89
N LEU A 65 -5.74 1.44 -10.61
CA LEU A 65 -5.99 0.39 -11.59
C LEU A 65 -7.35 -0.21 -11.29
N THR A 66 -8.26 -0.11 -12.25
CA THR A 66 -9.63 -0.57 -12.11
C THR A 66 -9.95 -1.54 -13.24
N TYR A 67 -10.65 -2.63 -12.93
CA TYR A 67 -11.14 -3.52 -13.98
C TYR A 67 -12.10 -2.78 -14.93
N SER A 68 -12.31 -3.26 -16.14
CA SER A 68 -13.51 -2.99 -16.92
C SER A 68 -14.53 -4.12 -16.69
N PRO A 69 -15.84 -3.90 -16.95
CA PRO A 69 -16.88 -4.88 -16.63
C PRO A 69 -16.58 -6.29 -17.15
N GLU A 70 -16.00 -6.39 -18.34
CA GLU A 70 -15.63 -7.62 -19.04
C GLU A 70 -14.41 -8.36 -18.45
N TYR A 71 -13.57 -7.67 -17.69
CA TYR A 71 -12.38 -8.26 -17.04
C TYR A 71 -12.54 -8.38 -15.52
N LEU A 72 -13.76 -8.22 -15.01
CA LEU A 72 -14.03 -8.46 -13.59
C LEU A 72 -13.69 -9.91 -13.22
N PRO A 73 -12.86 -10.12 -12.18
CA PRO A 73 -12.58 -11.47 -11.71
C PRO A 73 -13.85 -12.17 -11.25
N GLU A 74 -13.90 -13.48 -11.48
CA GLU A 74 -14.98 -14.33 -10.99
C GLU A 74 -15.16 -14.16 -9.48
N GLY A 75 -16.42 -14.07 -9.06
CA GLY A 75 -16.78 -13.83 -7.65
C GLY A 75 -16.40 -12.45 -7.12
N GLY A 76 -16.04 -11.49 -7.99
CA GLY A 76 -15.74 -10.11 -7.63
C GLY A 76 -14.54 -9.96 -6.68
N THR A 77 -13.56 -10.86 -6.76
CA THR A 77 -12.46 -10.95 -5.80
C THR A 77 -11.19 -10.22 -6.24
N LEU A 78 -10.31 -9.90 -5.29
CA LEU A 78 -8.97 -9.39 -5.57
C LEU A 78 -8.06 -10.51 -6.09
N VAL A 79 -7.19 -10.18 -7.05
CA VAL A 79 -6.26 -11.13 -7.69
C VAL A 79 -4.83 -10.60 -7.62
N ARG A 80 -4.06 -11.06 -6.63
CA ARG A 80 -2.65 -10.65 -6.43
C ARG A 80 -1.79 -10.79 -7.67
N LYS A 81 -2.05 -11.82 -8.48
CA LYS A 81 -1.31 -12.09 -9.71
C LYS A 81 -1.46 -10.96 -10.72
N HIS A 82 -2.67 -10.40 -10.88
CA HIS A 82 -2.91 -9.29 -11.82
C HIS A 82 -2.07 -8.06 -11.47
N PHE A 83 -2.02 -7.69 -10.20
CA PHE A 83 -1.18 -6.58 -9.73
C PHE A 83 0.33 -6.89 -9.87
N THR A 84 0.74 -8.12 -9.55
CA THR A 84 2.13 -8.56 -9.69
C THR A 84 2.60 -8.50 -11.14
N ASP A 85 1.80 -9.02 -12.07
CA ASP A 85 2.14 -9.05 -13.49
C ASP A 85 2.12 -7.65 -14.10
N PHE A 86 1.19 -6.79 -13.66
CA PHE A 86 1.23 -5.36 -13.98
C PHE A 86 2.57 -4.72 -13.58
N MET A 87 3.01 -4.89 -12.33
CA MET A 87 4.28 -4.32 -11.86
C MET A 87 5.49 -4.89 -12.62
N LYS A 88 5.44 -6.17 -13.03
CA LYS A 88 6.49 -6.77 -13.88
C LYS A 88 6.53 -6.13 -15.26
N ARG A 89 5.38 -5.94 -15.92
CA ARG A 89 5.29 -5.27 -17.22
C ARG A 89 5.80 -3.84 -17.15
N LEU A 90 5.35 -3.06 -16.15
CA LEU A 90 5.80 -1.69 -15.97
C LEU A 90 7.32 -1.62 -15.77
N ARG A 91 7.89 -2.46 -14.89
CA ARG A 91 9.34 -2.53 -14.68
C ARG A 91 10.12 -2.91 -15.93
N PHE A 92 9.59 -3.84 -16.72
CA PHE A 92 10.21 -4.24 -17.97
C PHE A 92 10.25 -3.07 -18.96
N GLU A 93 9.13 -2.36 -19.18
CA GLU A 93 9.11 -1.19 -20.07
C GLU A 93 10.08 -0.08 -19.60
N LEU A 94 10.13 0.18 -18.29
CA LEU A 94 11.02 1.20 -17.73
C LEU A 94 12.51 0.81 -17.77
N SER A 95 12.83 -0.48 -17.67
CA SER A 95 14.21 -0.96 -17.80
C SER A 95 14.82 -0.69 -19.18
N LYS A 96 14.00 -0.60 -20.24
CA LYS A 96 14.46 -0.21 -21.58
C LYS A 96 14.96 1.24 -21.64
N LEU A 97 14.60 2.04 -20.64
CA LEU A 97 14.99 3.44 -20.46
C LEU A 97 16.00 3.61 -19.31
N ASP A 98 16.53 2.51 -18.77
CA ASP A 98 17.40 2.50 -17.59
C ASP A 98 16.76 3.11 -16.32
N ILE A 99 15.42 3.03 -16.22
CA ILE A 99 14.67 3.55 -15.08
C ILE A 99 14.32 2.40 -14.13
N SER A 100 14.73 2.55 -12.87
CA SER A 100 14.38 1.64 -11.78
C SER A 100 13.36 2.29 -10.85
N ILE A 101 12.28 1.56 -10.55
CA ILE A 101 11.19 2.06 -9.72
C ILE A 101 10.98 1.25 -8.45
N ARG A 102 10.52 1.96 -7.41
CA ARG A 102 10.00 1.38 -6.17
C ARG A 102 8.51 1.66 -6.08
N PHE A 103 7.82 0.90 -5.24
CA PHE A 103 6.37 1.09 -5.09
C PHE A 103 5.85 0.66 -3.72
N PHE A 104 4.73 1.26 -3.35
CA PHE A 104 3.86 0.82 -2.27
C PHE A 104 2.42 0.84 -2.76
N GLY A 105 1.71 -0.29 -2.68
CA GLY A 105 0.35 -0.39 -3.18
C GLY A 105 -0.54 -1.31 -2.36
N CYS A 106 -1.83 -1.25 -2.65
CA CYS A 106 -2.86 -2.07 -2.02
C CYS A 106 -3.89 -2.56 -3.04
N GLY A 107 -4.49 -3.70 -2.76
CA GLY A 107 -5.75 -4.14 -3.35
C GLY A 107 -6.87 -3.87 -2.36
N GLU A 108 -7.92 -3.18 -2.79
CA GLU A 108 -9.08 -2.87 -1.96
C GLU A 108 -10.41 -2.97 -2.72
N TYR A 109 -11.51 -2.95 -1.97
CA TYR A 109 -12.87 -2.98 -2.49
C TYR A 109 -13.50 -1.59 -2.45
N GLY A 110 -14.13 -1.18 -3.56
CA GLY A 110 -14.76 0.14 -3.67
C GLY A 110 -15.96 0.26 -2.73
N SER A 111 -16.20 1.45 -2.16
CA SER A 111 -17.23 1.65 -1.14
C SER A 111 -18.68 1.50 -1.61
N LYS A 112 -18.94 1.60 -2.93
CA LYS A 112 -20.31 1.55 -3.50
C LYS A 112 -20.68 0.21 -4.11
N LEU A 113 -19.75 -0.38 -4.87
CA LEU A 113 -20.00 -1.58 -5.68
C LEU A 113 -19.12 -2.76 -5.28
N GLU A 114 -18.38 -2.63 -4.16
CA GLU A 114 -17.39 -3.60 -3.69
C GLU A 114 -16.45 -4.09 -4.79
N ARG A 115 -16.17 -3.22 -5.76
CA ARG A 115 -15.39 -3.58 -6.93
C ARG A 115 -13.92 -3.74 -6.53
N PRO A 116 -13.27 -4.87 -6.83
CA PRO A 116 -11.83 -5.01 -6.61
C PRO A 116 -11.10 -3.99 -7.47
N HIS A 117 -10.16 -3.26 -6.87
CA HIS A 117 -9.29 -2.33 -7.57
C HIS A 117 -7.95 -2.23 -6.84
N TYR A 118 -6.96 -1.64 -7.50
CA TYR A 118 -5.63 -1.47 -6.93
C TYR A 118 -5.22 -0.01 -6.95
N HIS A 119 -4.53 0.38 -5.87
CA HIS A 119 -3.86 1.66 -5.78
C HIS A 119 -2.38 1.42 -5.56
N ALA A 120 -1.54 2.24 -6.16
CA ALA A 120 -0.11 2.21 -5.89
C ALA A 120 0.49 3.60 -5.98
N ILE A 121 1.50 3.83 -5.16
CA ILE A 121 2.45 4.92 -5.30
C ILE A 121 3.65 4.35 -6.02
N ILE A 122 4.04 4.99 -7.11
CA ILE A 122 5.28 4.70 -7.83
C ILE A 122 6.30 5.76 -7.43
N PHE A 123 7.45 5.29 -6.97
CA PHE A 123 8.58 6.12 -6.59
C PHE A 123 9.69 5.99 -7.63
N GLY A 124 10.29 7.11 -8.03
CA GLY A 124 11.33 7.17 -9.07
C GLY A 124 10.79 7.31 -10.49
N TYR A 125 9.48 7.52 -10.66
CA TYR A 125 8.89 7.70 -11.98
C TYR A 125 7.55 8.43 -11.91
N ASP A 126 7.36 9.33 -12.87
CA ASP A 126 6.07 9.92 -13.23
C ASP A 126 5.93 9.86 -14.75
N PHE A 127 4.74 9.54 -15.23
CA PHE A 127 4.48 9.23 -16.64
C PHE A 127 4.63 10.50 -17.49
N PRO A 128 5.62 10.58 -18.40
CA PRO A 128 5.81 11.76 -19.26
C PRO A 128 4.74 11.87 -20.34
N ASP A 129 4.17 10.74 -20.75
CA ASP A 129 3.11 10.64 -21.75
C ASP A 129 1.71 10.90 -21.18
N LYS A 130 1.62 11.33 -19.92
CA LYS A 130 0.32 11.54 -19.27
C LYS A 130 -0.43 12.73 -19.86
N THR A 131 -1.71 12.55 -20.15
CA THR A 131 -2.61 13.59 -20.64
C THR A 131 -3.74 13.80 -19.65
N LEU A 132 -4.19 15.05 -19.50
CA LEU A 132 -5.25 15.39 -18.56
C LEU A 132 -6.55 14.68 -18.96
N TYR A 133 -7.09 13.90 -18.04
CA TYR A 133 -8.36 13.19 -18.22
C TYR A 133 -9.50 13.89 -17.50
N LYS A 134 -9.27 14.35 -16.27
CA LYS A 134 -10.27 15.06 -15.48
C LYS A 134 -9.61 16.08 -14.56
N ALA A 135 -10.01 17.34 -14.69
CA ALA A 135 -9.63 18.39 -13.76
C ALA A 135 -10.48 18.34 -12.48
N GLY A 136 -9.88 18.72 -11.35
CA GLY A 136 -10.57 18.76 -10.06
C GLY A 136 -9.63 19.20 -8.94
N ARG A 137 -10.01 18.93 -7.68
CA ARG A 137 -9.11 19.16 -6.52
C ARG A 137 -7.76 18.46 -6.71
N PHE A 138 -7.80 17.26 -7.28
CA PHE A 138 -6.62 16.56 -7.79
C PHE A 138 -6.88 16.24 -9.26
N ASN A 139 -5.98 16.71 -10.13
CA ASN A 139 -6.05 16.38 -11.55
C ASN A 139 -5.78 14.88 -11.74
N LEU A 140 -6.61 14.27 -12.57
CA LEU A 140 -6.49 12.89 -12.99
C LEU A 140 -6.02 12.85 -14.44
N TYR A 141 -5.06 11.99 -14.71
CA TYR A 141 -4.40 11.85 -16.00
C TYR A 141 -4.49 10.41 -16.50
N ARG A 142 -4.36 10.23 -17.81
CA ARG A 142 -4.23 8.92 -18.47
C ARG A 142 -2.87 8.85 -19.15
N SER A 143 -2.27 7.67 -19.22
CA SER A 143 -0.97 7.43 -19.85
C SER A 143 -1.09 6.21 -20.76
N ALA A 144 -0.60 6.31 -21.98
CA ALA A 144 -0.61 5.21 -22.94
C ALA A 144 0.30 4.07 -22.45
N LEU A 145 1.45 4.38 -21.84
CA LEU A 145 2.31 3.38 -21.22
C LEU A 145 1.59 2.63 -20.08
N LEU A 146 0.92 3.37 -19.20
CA LEU A 146 0.20 2.76 -18.07
C LEU A 146 -0.94 1.84 -18.56
N GLU A 147 -1.69 2.29 -19.56
CA GLU A 147 -2.79 1.53 -20.17
C GLU A 147 -2.30 0.25 -20.86
N ARG A 148 -1.17 0.30 -21.57
CA ARG A 148 -0.55 -0.92 -22.13
C ARG A 148 -0.12 -1.90 -21.03
N CYS A 149 0.31 -1.40 -19.88
CA CYS A 149 0.73 -2.24 -18.76
C CYS A 149 -0.47 -2.83 -17.99
N TRP A 150 -1.58 -2.11 -17.88
CA TRP A 150 -2.82 -2.57 -17.23
C TRP A 150 -3.86 -3.02 -18.26
N THR A 151 -3.79 -4.31 -18.62
CA THR A 151 -4.60 -4.90 -19.69
C THR A 151 -6.02 -5.30 -19.29
N PHE A 152 -6.46 -4.97 -18.07
CA PHE A 152 -7.73 -5.44 -17.51
C PHE A 152 -8.78 -4.33 -17.36
N GLY A 153 -8.52 -3.13 -17.87
CA GLY A 153 -9.49 -2.04 -17.84
C GLY A 153 -8.83 -0.66 -17.77
N TRP A 154 -9.32 0.17 -16.85
CA TRP A 154 -8.96 1.57 -16.77
C TRP A 154 -7.81 1.80 -15.82
N SER A 155 -6.93 2.74 -16.19
CA SER A 155 -5.83 3.18 -15.34
C SER A 155 -5.81 4.71 -15.28
N ILE A 156 -5.51 5.25 -14.10
CA ILE A 156 -5.47 6.69 -13.85
C ILE A 156 -4.19 7.01 -13.09
N VAL A 157 -3.55 8.10 -13.49
CA VAL A 157 -2.42 8.74 -12.80
C VAL A 157 -2.93 9.98 -12.07
N ALA A 158 -2.46 10.21 -10.86
CA ALA A 158 -2.63 11.46 -10.13
C ALA A 158 -1.29 11.86 -9.50
N ALA A 159 -1.17 13.13 -9.11
CA ALA A 159 0.00 13.60 -8.39
C ALA A 159 0.18 12.85 -7.07
N PHE A 160 1.43 12.60 -6.70
CA PHE A 160 1.75 12.17 -5.35
C PHE A 160 1.41 13.28 -4.35
N SER A 161 0.81 12.92 -3.23
CA SER A 161 0.59 13.81 -2.09
C SER A 161 0.57 13.00 -0.80
N PHE A 162 0.70 13.66 0.35
CA PHE A 162 0.49 13.01 1.65
C PHE A 162 -0.91 12.38 1.74
N GLU A 163 -1.92 13.03 1.17
CA GLU A 163 -3.30 12.51 1.13
C GLU A 163 -3.37 11.21 0.32
N SER A 164 -2.67 11.14 -0.83
CA SER A 164 -2.54 9.92 -1.65
C SER A 164 -1.82 8.80 -0.89
N ALA A 165 -0.76 9.13 -0.14
CA ALA A 165 -0.03 8.17 0.70
C ALA A 165 -0.89 7.63 1.84
N ALA A 166 -1.61 8.51 2.53
CA ALA A 166 -2.57 8.15 3.57
C ALA A 166 -3.72 7.32 3.00
N TYR A 167 -4.16 7.61 1.76
CA TYR A 167 -5.20 6.84 1.09
C TYR A 167 -4.78 5.38 0.88
N VAL A 168 -3.61 5.12 0.26
CA VAL A 168 -3.13 3.73 0.09
C VAL A 168 -3.00 3.03 1.43
N ALA A 169 -2.43 3.71 2.42
CA ALA A 169 -2.20 3.15 3.74
C ALA A 169 -3.48 2.89 4.54
N ARG A 170 -4.67 3.36 4.11
CA ARG A 170 -5.94 3.08 4.77
C ARG A 170 -6.47 1.67 4.52
N TYR A 171 -5.84 0.86 3.66
CA TYR A 171 -6.20 -0.55 3.51
C TYR A 171 -6.21 -1.29 4.86
N CYS A 172 -5.28 -0.95 5.77
CA CYS A 172 -5.21 -1.52 7.12
C CYS A 172 -6.44 -1.23 7.97
N VAL A 173 -7.10 -0.10 7.73
CA VAL A 173 -8.27 0.36 8.48
C VAL A 173 -9.53 -0.32 7.96
N LYS A 174 -9.66 -0.43 6.63
CA LYS A 174 -10.80 -1.08 5.98
C LYS A 174 -10.80 -2.60 6.18
N LYS A 175 -9.60 -3.21 6.21
CA LYS A 175 -9.47 -4.65 6.39
C LYS A 175 -10.14 -5.13 7.67
N VAL A 176 -11.02 -6.11 7.52
CA VAL A 176 -11.67 -6.85 8.60
C VAL A 176 -10.75 -8.01 9.02
N THR A 177 -10.56 -8.16 10.32
CA THR A 177 -9.68 -9.18 10.92
C THR A 177 -10.40 -9.90 12.07
N GLY A 178 -9.81 -10.99 12.57
CA GLY A 178 -10.36 -11.76 13.67
C GLY A 178 -11.53 -12.65 13.25
N SER A 179 -12.39 -13.02 14.22
CA SER A 179 -13.48 -13.99 14.03
C SER A 179 -14.49 -13.59 12.94
N ARG A 180 -14.65 -12.29 12.68
CA ARG A 180 -15.57 -11.76 11.65
C ARG A 180 -15.01 -11.80 10.23
N ALA A 181 -13.72 -12.11 10.04
CA ALA A 181 -13.10 -12.09 8.72
C ALA A 181 -13.71 -13.16 7.79
N SER A 182 -13.96 -14.38 8.29
CA SER A 182 -14.51 -15.46 7.48
C SER A 182 -15.90 -15.13 6.94
N GLU A 183 -16.77 -14.55 7.78
CA GLU A 183 -18.11 -14.13 7.40
C GLU A 183 -18.10 -12.95 6.42
N HIS A 184 -17.24 -11.96 6.66
CA HIS A 184 -17.17 -10.76 5.83
C HIS A 184 -16.65 -11.01 4.41
N TYR A 185 -15.60 -11.84 4.28
CA TYR A 185 -14.98 -12.09 2.97
C TYR A 185 -15.57 -13.30 2.25
N GLY A 186 -16.02 -14.33 2.95
CA GLY A 186 -16.43 -15.58 2.31
C GLY A 186 -15.30 -16.16 1.46
N HIS A 187 -15.53 -16.27 0.15
CA HIS A 187 -14.52 -16.71 -0.84
C HIS A 187 -13.60 -15.59 -1.34
N ARG A 188 -13.87 -14.33 -0.97
CA ARG A 188 -13.09 -13.18 -1.44
C ARG A 188 -11.74 -13.11 -0.76
N LEU A 189 -10.74 -12.67 -1.51
CA LEU A 189 -9.43 -12.41 -0.96
C LEU A 189 -9.48 -11.09 -0.16
N PRO A 190 -9.07 -11.08 1.13
CA PRO A 190 -9.05 -9.84 1.90
C PRO A 190 -8.14 -8.78 1.29
N GLU A 191 -8.38 -7.51 1.63
CA GLU A 191 -7.50 -6.42 1.24
C GLU A 191 -6.06 -6.71 1.66
N PHE A 192 -5.13 -6.29 0.82
CA PHE A 192 -3.73 -6.57 1.00
C PHE A 192 -2.87 -5.40 0.56
N SER A 193 -1.65 -5.33 1.10
CA SER A 193 -0.59 -4.51 0.55
C SER A 193 0.44 -5.33 -0.20
N ALA A 194 1.08 -4.67 -1.15
CA ALA A 194 2.26 -5.13 -1.85
C ALA A 194 3.23 -3.96 -1.94
N MET A 195 4.52 -4.23 -1.77
CA MET A 195 5.53 -3.18 -1.76
C MET A 195 6.90 -3.69 -2.12
N SER A 196 7.80 -2.75 -2.45
CA SER A 196 9.23 -3.03 -2.55
C SER A 196 9.82 -3.19 -1.15
N ASN A 197 10.58 -4.27 -0.92
CA ASN A 197 11.04 -4.68 0.41
C ASN A 197 12.56 -4.86 0.54
N ARG A 198 13.33 -4.55 -0.51
CA ARG A 198 14.80 -4.62 -0.52
C ARG A 198 15.41 -3.28 -1.00
N PRO A 199 15.85 -2.39 -0.10
CA PRO A 199 15.50 -2.35 1.32
C PRO A 199 14.02 -2.01 1.52
N GLY A 200 13.52 -1.95 2.76
CA GLY A 200 12.14 -1.55 3.05
C GLY A 200 11.83 -0.11 2.59
N ILE A 201 10.55 0.20 2.38
CA ILE A 201 10.09 1.56 2.04
C ILE A 201 10.48 2.56 3.15
N GLY A 202 11.13 3.65 2.76
CA GLY A 202 11.62 4.71 3.64
C GLY A 202 12.96 4.40 4.32
N TYR A 203 13.55 3.23 4.09
CA TYR A 203 14.81 2.84 4.75
C TYR A 203 15.95 3.80 4.47
N ASN A 204 16.16 4.16 3.19
CA ASN A 204 17.26 5.04 2.78
C ASN A 204 17.10 6.46 3.33
N PHE A 205 15.89 6.91 3.62
CA PHE A 205 15.70 8.21 4.26
C PHE A 205 16.28 8.23 5.69
N PHE A 206 16.04 7.16 6.46
CA PHE A 206 16.52 7.10 7.85
C PHE A 206 18.00 6.73 7.98
N TYR A 207 18.51 5.88 7.09
CA TYR A 207 19.87 5.33 7.19
C TYR A 207 20.84 5.84 6.11
N GLY A 208 20.32 6.42 5.02
CA GLY A 208 21.12 6.91 3.90
C GLY A 208 21.66 8.32 4.08
N ILE A 209 21.15 9.10 5.04
CA ILE A 209 21.65 10.45 5.37
C ILE A 209 22.98 10.39 6.18
N LEU A 210 23.39 9.21 6.64
CA LEU A 210 24.65 8.99 7.37
C LEU A 210 25.82 8.58 6.45
N ARG A 211 25.79 8.95 5.17
CA ARG A 211 26.91 8.76 4.24
C ARG A 211 27.23 10.04 3.51
#